data_AF-A0A956ZND1-F1
#
_entry.id   AF-A0A956ZND1-F1
#
_cell.length_a   1.000
_cell.length_b   1.000
_cell.length_c   1.000
_cell.angle_alpha   90.00
_cell.angle_beta   90.00
_cell.angle_gamma   90.00
#
_symmetry.space_group_name_H-M   'P 1'
#
loop_
_entity.id
_entity.type
_entity.pdbx_description
1 polymer ?
#
loop_
_entity_poly.entity_id
_entity_poly.type
_entity_poly.pdbx_seq_one_letter_code
_entity_poly.pdbx_strand_id
1 'polypeptide(L)'
;MTRLPRDWTGEQLARALGRLGYEVTRQSGSHMRLTTDMPGRHDITVPRHDPLRVGTLGAILADVANHFGLARDELLDRLLW
;
A
#
# COMPACT_ATOMS: atom_id res chain seq x y z
N MET A 1 9.50 -3.86 16.42
CA MET A 1 10.25 -3.36 15.25
C MET A 1 10.00 -4.28 14.07
N THR A 2 8.83 -4.13 13.45
CA THR A 2 8.49 -4.89 12.24
C THR A 2 9.21 -4.24 11.07
N ARG A 3 10.23 -4.92 10.50
CA ARG A 3 10.96 -4.38 9.34
C ARG A 3 10.15 -4.63 8.08
N LEU A 4 10.17 -3.62 7.21
CA LEU A 4 9.55 -3.74 5.90
C LEU A 4 10.28 -4.80 5.07
N PRO A 5 9.57 -5.75 4.46
CA PRO A 5 10.17 -6.61 3.44
C PRO A 5 10.60 -5.73 2.26
N ARG A 6 11.85 -5.85 1.85
CA ARG A 6 12.46 -4.98 0.83
C ARG A 6 12.18 -5.45 -0.61
N ASP A 7 11.54 -6.59 -0.73
CA ASP A 7 11.32 -7.39 -1.93
C ASP A 7 9.83 -7.49 -2.30
N TRP A 8 8.96 -6.67 -1.68
CA TRP A 8 7.55 -6.65 -2.03
C TRP A 8 7.32 -6.25 -3.49
N THR A 9 6.52 -7.03 -4.18
CA THR A 9 5.98 -6.66 -5.49
C THR A 9 4.82 -5.69 -5.35
N GLY A 10 4.49 -4.99 -6.43
CA GLY A 10 3.30 -4.13 -6.48
C GLY A 10 2.00 -4.88 -6.17
N GLU A 11 1.90 -6.13 -6.63
CA GLU A 11 0.72 -6.96 -6.38
C GLU A 11 0.63 -7.44 -4.94
N GLN A 12 1.76 -7.77 -4.31
CA GLN A 12 1.80 -8.13 -2.90
C GLN A 12 1.36 -6.94 -2.03
N LEU A 13 1.87 -5.74 -2.33
CA LEU A 13 1.43 -4.51 -1.66
C LEU A 13 -0.07 -4.27 -1.85
N ALA A 14 -0.58 -4.40 -3.08
CA ALA A 14 -1.99 -4.20 -3.37
C ALA A 14 -2.89 -5.17 -2.59
N ARG A 15 -2.53 -6.45 -2.52
CA ARG A 15 -3.25 -7.45 -1.72
C ARG A 15 -3.21 -7.13 -0.22
N ALA A 16 -2.05 -6.74 0.31
CA ALA A 16 -1.92 -6.38 1.71
C ALA A 16 -2.76 -5.14 2.07
N LEU A 17 -2.80 -4.14 1.20
CA LEU A 17 -3.63 -2.95 1.39
C LEU A 17 -5.14 -3.26 1.34
N GLY A 18 -5.56 -4.37 0.74
CA GLY A 18 -6.94 -4.86 0.83
C GLY A 18 -7.43 -5.06 2.26
N ARG A 19 -6.53 -5.28 3.23
CA ARG A 19 -6.85 -5.38 4.65
C ARG A 19 -7.30 -4.06 5.27
N LEU A 20 -6.96 -2.95 4.62
CA LEU A 20 -7.44 -1.61 4.95
C LEU A 20 -8.59 -1.19 4.04
N GLY A 21 -9.17 -2.13 3.30
CA GLY A 21 -10.29 -1.87 2.38
C GLY A 21 -9.89 -1.13 1.11
N TYR A 22 -8.63 -1.21 0.68
CA TYR A 22 -8.28 -0.78 -0.67
C TYR A 22 -8.65 -1.84 -1.70
N GLU A 23 -9.32 -1.41 -2.77
CA GLU A 23 -9.66 -2.24 -3.91
C GLU A 23 -9.00 -1.71 -5.18
N VAL A 24 -8.57 -2.60 -6.06
CA VAL A 24 -8.04 -2.19 -7.37
C VAL A 24 -9.20 -1.73 -8.24
N THR A 25 -9.32 -0.42 -8.47
CA THR A 25 -10.42 0.18 -9.24
C THR A 25 -10.07 0.36 -10.71
N ARG A 26 -8.79 0.43 -11.06
CA ARG A 26 -8.31 0.52 -12.44
C ARG A 26 -6.89 -0.01 -12.57
N GLN A 27 -6.57 -0.59 -13.72
CA GLN A 27 -5.18 -0.82 -14.12
C GLN A 27 -4.91 -0.18 -15.49
N SER A 28 -3.77 0.48 -15.63
CA SER A 28 -3.30 1.02 -16.91
C SER A 28 -1.80 0.80 -17.03
N GLY A 29 -1.40 0.06 -18.06
CA GLY A 29 -0.01 -0.36 -18.24
C GLY A 29 0.53 -1.06 -16.99
N SER A 30 1.68 -0.61 -16.51
CA SER A 30 2.35 -1.15 -15.31
C SER A 30 1.88 -0.52 -14.00
N HIS A 31 0.74 0.18 -13.94
CA HIS A 31 0.26 0.84 -12.71
C HIS A 31 -1.17 0.42 -12.37
N MET A 32 -1.42 0.23 -11.07
CA MET A 32 -2.72 -0.07 -10.49
C MET A 32 -3.20 1.13 -9.69
N ARG A 33 -4.46 1.53 -9.88
CA ARG A 33 -5.18 2.47 -9.02
C ARG A 33 -5.90 1.68 -7.94
N LEU A 34 -5.65 2.01 -6.69
CA LEU A 34 -6.34 1.44 -5.56
C LEU A 34 -7.17 2.54 -4.88
N THR A 35 -8.39 2.20 -4.47
CA THR A 35 -9.31 3.11 -3.79
C THR A 35 -9.80 2.46 -2.50
N THR A 36 -9.85 3.22 -1.42
CA THR A 36 -10.61 2.87 -0.21
C THR A 36 -11.56 3.99 0.14
N ASP A 37 -12.69 3.68 0.76
CA ASP A 37 -13.63 4.67 1.31
C ASP A 37 -13.50 4.80 2.85
N MET A 38 -12.46 4.18 3.46
CA MET A 38 -12.26 4.18 4.91
C MET A 38 -10.98 4.94 5.31
N PRO A 39 -11.02 5.78 6.37
CA PRO A 39 -12.21 6.37 7.01
C PRO A 39 -12.91 7.44 6.14
N GLY A 40 -12.39 7.69 4.95
CA GLY A 40 -12.97 8.48 3.88
C GLY A 40 -12.30 8.10 2.56
N ARG A 41 -12.78 8.65 1.45
CA ARG A 41 -12.25 8.29 0.13
C ARG A 41 -10.77 8.65 0.00
N HIS A 42 -9.96 7.65 -0.34
CA HIS A 42 -8.55 7.81 -0.64
C HIS A 42 -8.13 6.92 -1.79
N ASP A 43 -7.33 7.50 -2.69
CA ASP A 43 -6.94 6.89 -3.93
C ASP A 43 -5.41 6.93 -4.09
N ILE A 44 -4.79 5.76 -4.24
CA ILE A 44 -3.34 5.64 -4.42
C ILE A 44 -3.01 4.96 -5.75
N THR A 45 -1.81 5.21 -6.27
CA THR A 45 -1.30 4.53 -7.46
C THR A 45 -0.10 3.65 -7.08
N VAL A 46 -0.19 2.35 -7.36
CA VAL A 46 0.85 1.36 -7.07
C VAL A 46 1.46 0.84 -8.39
N PRO A 47 2.76 1.00 -8.62
CA PRO A 47 3.44 0.34 -9.75
C PRO A 47 3.42 -1.18 -9.58
N ARG A 48 3.02 -1.91 -10.62
CA ARG A 48 3.01 -3.37 -10.69
C ARG A 48 4.39 -3.90 -11.10
N HIS A 49 5.42 -3.52 -10.34
CA HIS A 49 6.80 -3.96 -10.52
C HIS A 49 7.16 -5.05 -9.52
N ASP A 50 8.16 -5.86 -9.86
CA ASP A 50 8.72 -6.92 -9.02
C ASP A 50 10.26 -6.82 -9.05
N PRO A 51 10.91 -6.36 -7.96
CA PRO A 51 10.33 -5.78 -6.75
C PRO A 51 9.95 -4.30 -6.93
N LEU A 52 9.10 -3.78 -6.02
CA LEU A 52 8.97 -2.34 -5.84
C LEU A 52 10.28 -1.75 -5.32
N ARG A 53 10.66 -0.59 -5.84
CA ARG A 53 11.78 0.18 -5.27
C ARG A 53 11.43 0.55 -3.83
N VAL A 54 12.39 0.39 -2.92
CA VAL A 54 12.21 0.68 -1.48
C VAL A 54 11.71 2.11 -1.23
N GLY A 55 12.19 3.09 -2.00
CA GLY A 55 11.71 4.48 -1.89
C GLY A 55 10.24 4.64 -2.29
N THR A 56 9.81 3.95 -3.35
CA THR A 56 8.40 3.94 -3.79
C THR A 56 7.51 3.27 -2.76
N LEU A 57 7.92 2.11 -2.26
CA LEU A 57 7.20 1.38 -1.22
C LEU A 57 7.08 2.22 0.06
N GLY A 58 8.17 2.87 0.47
CA GLY A 58 8.18 3.78 1.62
C GLY A 58 7.24 4.98 1.45
N ALA A 59 7.22 5.60 0.27
CA ALA A 59 6.33 6.72 -0.03
C ALA A 59 4.85 6.31 0.02
N ILE A 60 4.48 5.17 -0.58
CA ILE A 60 3.11 4.66 -0.56
C ILE A 60 2.68 4.36 0.89
N LEU A 61 3.53 3.72 1.69
CA LEU A 61 3.18 3.41 3.08
C LEU A 61 3.08 4.66 3.95
N ALA A 62 3.90 5.69 3.71
CA ALA A 62 3.77 6.95 4.41
C ALA A 62 2.44 7.64 4.09
N ASP A 63 2.04 7.63 2.83
CA ASP A 63 0.75 8.18 2.38
C ASP A 63 -0.44 7.44 3.01
N VAL A 64 -0.42 6.10 2.98
CA VAL A 64 -1.45 5.27 3.64
C VAL A 64 -1.48 5.49 5.15
N ALA A 65 -0.31 5.56 5.81
CA ALA A 65 -0.23 5.81 7.24
C ALA A 65 -0.85 7.16 7.61
N ASN A 66 -0.56 8.21 6.84
CA ASN A 66 -1.11 9.53 7.04
C ASN A 66 -2.63 9.55 6.88
N HIS A 67 -3.17 8.89 5.84
CA HIS A 67 -4.61 8.81 5.61
C HIS A 67 -5.36 8.13 6.77
N PHE A 68 -4.82 7.04 7.31
CA PHE A 68 -5.42 6.32 8.44
C PHE A 68 -5.04 6.89 9.82
N GLY A 69 -4.17 7.90 9.89
CA GLY A 69 -3.65 8.44 11.15
C GLY A 69 -2.84 7.41 11.95
N LEU A 70 -2.17 6.47 11.28
CA LEU A 70 -1.44 5.38 11.93
C LEU A 70 0.05 5.69 12.05
N ALA A 71 0.65 5.21 13.13
CA ALA A 71 2.10 5.10 13.18
C ALA A 71 2.57 4.03 12.17
N ARG A 72 3.79 4.18 11.65
CA ARG A 72 4.36 3.25 10.65
C ARG A 72 4.39 1.80 11.12
N ASP A 73 4.76 1.56 12.38
CA ASP A 73 4.82 0.20 12.92
C ASP A 73 3.41 -0.41 13.06
N GLU A 74 2.42 0.40 13.47
CA GLU A 74 1.02 -0.05 13.53
C GLU A 74 0.47 -0.39 12.13
N LEU A 75 0.79 0.43 11.12
CA LEU A 75 0.44 0.11 9.74
C LEU A 75 1.04 -1.24 9.31
N LEU A 76 2.31 -1.48 9.62
CA LEU A 76 2.99 -2.72 9.22
C LEU A 76 2.38 -3.95 9.87
N ASP A 77 2.02 -3.86 11.14
CA ASP A 77 1.37 -4.95 11.85
C ASP A 77 0.02 -5.30 11.19
N ARG A 78 -0.75 -4.29 10.75
CA ARG A 78 -1.99 -4.48 9.99
C ARG A 78 -1.79 -5.01 8.57
N LEU A 79 -0.61 -4.92 7.98
CA LEU A 79 -0.36 -5.41 6.62
C LEU A 79 0.24 -6.83 6.60
N LEU A 80 0.87 -7.26 7.69
CA LEU A 80 1.66 -8.49 7.75
C LEU A 80 1.02 -9.66 8.52
N TRP A 81 -0.06 -9.41 9.27
CA TRP A 81 -0.72 -10.40 10.15
C TRP A 81 -2.22 -10.43 10.03
#